data_AF-C0E5K6-F1
#
_entry.id   AF-C0E5K6-F1
#
_cell.length_a   1.000
_cell.length_b   1.000
_cell.length_c   1.000
_cell.angle_alpha   90.00
_cell.angle_beta   90.00
_cell.angle_gamma   90.00
#
_symmetry.space_group_name_H-M   'P 1'
#
loop_
_entity.id
_entity.type
_entity.pdbx_description
1 polymer ?
#
loop_
_entity_poly.entity_id
_entity_poly.type
_entity_poly.pdbx_seq_one_letter_code
_entity_poly.pdbx_strand_id
1 'polypeptide(L)'
;MDTMLGFMRDIQIAMQAIRCATGAARVNVSILGNREPHLHAHLIPRFPDNEQFPDCSPWNDLRPKGKLGRDEVEAVKAKILECILRVETRKSVIEARKKTSSPEPAALMNRDLVISNDLMSS
;
A
#
# COMPACT_ATOMS: atom_id res chain seq x y z
N MET A 1 -10.09 12.28 -15.41
CA MET A 1 -8.70 11.88 -15.08
C MET A 1 -8.64 10.76 -14.04
N ASP A 2 -9.78 10.25 -13.58
CA ASP A 2 -9.86 9.37 -12.40
C ASP A 2 -9.50 7.90 -12.65
N THR A 3 -9.54 7.45 -13.91
CA THR A 3 -9.27 6.03 -14.26
C THR A 3 -7.85 5.60 -13.94
N MET A 4 -6.85 6.44 -14.21
CA MET A 4 -5.45 6.11 -13.91
C MET A 4 -5.17 6.13 -12.40
N LEU A 5 -5.82 7.04 -11.67
CA LEU A 5 -5.74 7.07 -10.21
C LEU A 5 -6.36 5.80 -9.61
N GLY A 6 -7.53 5.38 -10.10
CA GLY A 6 -8.16 4.12 -9.74
C GLY A 6 -7.26 2.92 -10.03
N PHE A 7 -6.68 2.85 -11.23
CA PHE A 7 -5.76 1.78 -11.61
C PHE A 7 -4.55 1.68 -10.67
N MET A 8 -3.91 2.80 -10.34
CA MET A 8 -2.79 2.80 -9.39
C MET A 8 -3.22 2.47 -7.95
N ARG A 9 -4.44 2.86 -7.54
CA ARG A 9 -5.01 2.47 -6.24
C ARG A 9 -5.21 0.95 -6.19
N ASP A 10 -5.76 0.36 -7.24
CA ASP A 10 -6.02 -1.08 -7.33
C ASP A 10 -4.70 -1.88 -7.33
N ILE A 11 -3.67 -1.42 -8.04
CA ILE A 11 -2.33 -1.99 -7.99
C ILE A 11 -1.78 -2.00 -6.56
N GLN A 12 -1.92 -0.91 -5.81
CA GLN A 12 -1.41 -0.84 -4.44
C GLN A 12 -2.14 -1.81 -3.51
N ILE A 13 -3.47 -1.92 -3.65
CA ILE A 13 -4.29 -2.85 -2.85
C ILE A 13 -3.91 -4.29 -3.18
N ALA A 14 -3.89 -4.64 -4.47
CA ALA A 14 -3.53 -5.97 -4.94
C ALA A 14 -2.12 -6.35 -4.52
N MET A 15 -1.15 -5.43 -4.60
CA MET A 15 0.23 -5.66 -4.16
C MET A 15 0.31 -6.03 -2.68
N GLN A 16 -0.39 -5.28 -1.81
CA GLN A 16 -0.44 -5.56 -0.37
C GLN A 16 -1.11 -6.90 -0.09
N ALA A 17 -2.22 -7.18 -0.79
CA ALA A 17 -2.95 -8.42 -0.62
C ALA A 17 -2.14 -9.65 -1.06
N ILE A 18 -1.49 -9.59 -2.23
CA ILE A 18 -0.61 -10.64 -2.74
C ILE A 18 0.54 -10.90 -1.77
N ARG A 19 1.21 -9.83 -1.29
CA ARG A 19 2.32 -9.97 -0.33
C ARG A 19 1.85 -10.67 0.95
N CYS A 20 0.69 -10.29 1.47
CA CYS A 20 0.12 -10.92 2.65
C CYS A 20 -0.27 -12.38 2.42
N ALA A 21 -0.98 -12.67 1.33
CA ALA A 21 -1.51 -14.00 1.03
C ALA A 21 -0.40 -15.02 0.77
N THR A 22 0.72 -14.56 0.20
CA THR A 22 1.83 -15.43 -0.21
C THR A 22 3.01 -15.45 0.76
N GLY A 23 3.10 -14.48 1.68
CA GLY A 23 4.27 -14.31 2.55
C GLY A 23 5.52 -13.79 1.83
N ALA A 24 5.37 -13.30 0.60
CA ALA A 24 6.50 -12.81 -0.19
C ALA A 24 7.25 -11.67 0.49
N ALA A 25 8.57 -11.62 0.32
CA ALA A 25 9.40 -10.54 0.87
C ALA A 25 9.02 -9.19 0.24
N ARG A 26 8.81 -9.20 -1.08
CA ARG A 26 8.41 -8.06 -1.91
C ARG A 26 7.51 -8.51 -3.06
N VAL A 27 6.84 -7.56 -3.71
CA VAL A 27 6.10 -7.77 -4.96
C VAL A 27 6.66 -6.82 -6.00
N ASN A 28 7.07 -7.35 -7.16
CA ASN A 28 7.44 -6.50 -8.29
C ASN A 28 6.20 -6.07 -9.06
N VAL A 29 6.16 -4.80 -9.45
CA VAL A 29 5.11 -4.22 -10.29
C VAL A 29 5.74 -3.82 -11.61
N SER A 30 5.12 -4.21 -12.72
CA SER A 30 5.50 -3.74 -14.06
C SER A 30 4.28 -3.49 -14.91
N ILE A 31 4.28 -2.39 -15.66
CA ILE A 31 3.30 -2.10 -16.69
C ILE A 31 4.07 -2.15 -18.02
N LEU A 32 3.81 -3.20 -18.81
CA LEU A 32 4.44 -3.44 -20.10
C LEU A 32 3.37 -3.35 -21.20
N GLY A 33 3.78 -3.42 -22.47
CA GLY A 33 2.85 -3.37 -23.60
C GLY A 33 3.44 -3.89 -24.91
N ASN A 34 4.50 -4.71 -24.82
CA ASN A 34 5.28 -5.10 -26.00
C ASN A 34 4.55 -6.12 -26.90
N ARG A 35 3.57 -6.86 -26.36
CA ARG A 35 2.85 -7.92 -27.08
C ARG A 35 1.33 -7.73 -27.03
N GLU A 36 0.79 -7.48 -25.84
CA GLU A 36 -0.65 -7.29 -25.65
C GLU A 36 -1.01 -5.80 -25.66
N PRO A 37 -2.02 -5.38 -26.44
CA PRO A 37 -2.34 -3.96 -26.63
C PRO A 37 -3.17 -3.35 -25.47
N HIS A 38 -3.79 -4.17 -24.64
CA HIS A 38 -4.59 -3.69 -23.52
C HIS A 38 -3.69 -3.36 -22.31
N LEU A 39 -3.96 -2.23 -21.63
CA LEU A 39 -3.23 -1.83 -20.44
C LEU A 39 -3.43 -2.87 -19.33
N HIS A 40 -2.32 -3.42 -18.82
CA HIS A 40 -2.32 -4.34 -17.69
C HIS A 40 -1.05 -4.17 -16.87
N ALA A 41 -1.11 -4.60 -15.61
CA ALA A 41 0.04 -4.63 -14.72
C ALA A 41 0.33 -6.08 -14.30
N HIS A 42 1.60 -6.47 -14.29
CA HIS A 42 2.04 -7.69 -13.63
C HIS A 42 2.43 -7.38 -12.19
N LEU A 43 1.89 -8.15 -11.26
CA LEU A 43 2.23 -8.10 -9.83
C LEU A 43 2.79 -9.47 -9.44
N ILE A 44 4.11 -9.53 -9.22
CA ILE A 44 4.83 -10.80 -9.08
C ILE A 44 5.43 -10.90 -7.67
N PRO A 45 4.94 -11.80 -6.80
CA PRO A 45 5.54 -12.04 -5.49
C PRO A 45 6.95 -12.61 -5.65
N ARG A 46 7.90 -12.13 -4.84
CA ARG A 46 9.31 -12.55 -4.86
C ARG A 46 9.73 -13.19 -3.54
N PHE A 47 10.50 -14.26 -3.64
CA PHE A 47 11.00 -15.08 -2.55
C PHE A 47 12.52 -15.24 -2.66
N PRO A 48 13.31 -14.24 -2.22
CA PRO A 48 14.75 -14.23 -2.44
C PRO A 48 15.48 -15.49 -1.98
N ASP A 49 15.02 -16.08 -0.87
CA ASP A 49 15.63 -17.28 -0.28
C ASP A 49 15.45 -18.53 -1.17
N ASN A 50 14.48 -18.51 -2.09
CA ASN A 50 14.09 -19.64 -2.95
C ASN A 50 14.30 -19.36 -4.44
N GLU A 51 14.91 -18.23 -4.78
CA GLU A 51 15.10 -17.76 -6.15
C GLU A 51 16.57 -17.79 -6.54
N GLN A 52 16.89 -18.33 -7.71
CA GLN A 52 18.26 -18.35 -8.21
C GLN A 52 18.77 -16.94 -8.57
N PHE A 53 17.86 -16.08 -9.04
CA PHE A 53 18.18 -14.71 -9.49
C PHE A 53 17.18 -13.70 -8.90
N PRO A 54 17.23 -13.47 -7.58
CA PRO A 54 16.22 -12.67 -6.88
C PRO A 54 16.20 -11.21 -7.35
N ASP A 55 17.34 -10.68 -7.79
CA ASP A 55 17.47 -9.27 -8.20
C ASP A 55 17.38 -9.07 -9.72
N CYS A 56 17.16 -10.13 -10.47
CA CYS A 56 16.85 -10.05 -11.89
C CYS A 56 15.34 -9.89 -12.13
N SER A 57 15.05 -9.46 -13.36
CA SER A 57 13.70 -9.48 -13.94
C SER A 57 13.06 -10.88 -13.79
N PRO A 58 11.81 -10.98 -13.30
CA PRO A 58 11.13 -12.26 -13.15
C PRO A 58 10.85 -12.97 -14.49
N TRP A 59 10.92 -12.26 -15.62
CA TRP A 59 10.80 -12.88 -16.94
C TRP A 59 12.06 -13.68 -17.32
N ASN A 60 13.21 -13.37 -16.71
CA ASN A 60 14.49 -14.05 -16.93
C ASN A 60 14.74 -15.19 -15.94
N ASP A 61 13.75 -15.56 -15.12
CA ASP A 61 13.84 -16.69 -14.22
C ASP A 61 13.95 -18.00 -15.01
N LEU A 62 15.02 -18.75 -14.76
CA LEU A 62 15.34 -20.02 -15.43
C LEU A 62 14.64 -21.23 -14.79
N ARG A 63 14.01 -21.06 -13.61
CA ARG A 63 13.27 -22.15 -12.96
C ARG A 63 12.13 -22.62 -13.89
N PRO A 64 11.87 -23.94 -13.95
CA PRO A 64 10.76 -24.46 -14.74
C PRO A 64 9.43 -23.83 -14.34
N LYS A 65 8.73 -23.23 -15.33
CA LYS A 65 7.41 -22.63 -15.12
C LYS A 65 6.35 -23.71 -15.25
N GLY A 66 5.74 -24.08 -14.13
CA GLY A 66 4.61 -25.01 -14.07
C GLY A 66 3.28 -24.30 -13.87
N LYS A 67 2.19 -24.96 -14.27
CA LYS A 67 0.84 -24.53 -13.83
C LYS A 67 0.63 -25.03 -12.41
N LEU A 68 0.04 -24.20 -11.57
CA LEU A 68 -0.47 -24.63 -10.26
C LEU A 68 -1.61 -25.64 -10.45
N GLY A 69 -1.74 -26.57 -9.51
CA GLY A 69 -2.90 -27.44 -9.42
C GLY A 69 -4.18 -26.64 -9.16
N ARG A 70 -5.34 -27.21 -9.52
CA ARG A 70 -6.63 -26.53 -9.36
C ARG A 70 -6.87 -26.08 -7.91
N ASP A 71 -6.61 -26.97 -6.95
CA ASP A 71 -6.84 -26.69 -5.53
C ASP A 71 -5.88 -25.62 -5.00
N GLU A 72 -4.64 -25.62 -5.48
CA GLU A 72 -3.65 -24.58 -5.15
C GLU A 72 -4.09 -23.22 -5.69
N VAL A 73 -4.59 -23.16 -6.93
CA VAL A 73 -5.13 -21.93 -7.52
C VAL A 73 -6.28 -21.38 -6.69
N GLU A 74 -7.24 -22.22 -6.32
CA GLU A 74 -8.39 -21.77 -5.52
C GLU A 74 -7.98 -21.34 -4.11
N ALA A 75 -7.04 -22.06 -3.48
CA ALA A 75 -6.52 -21.68 -2.17
C ALA A 75 -5.80 -20.32 -2.21
N VAL A 76 -4.98 -20.06 -3.23
CA VAL A 76 -4.28 -18.78 -3.41
C VAL A 76 -5.28 -17.66 -3.69
N LYS A 77 -6.26 -17.89 -4.57
CA LYS A 77 -7.33 -16.92 -4.86
C LYS A 77 -8.10 -16.54 -3.59
N ALA A 78 -8.54 -17.53 -2.82
CA ALA A 78 -9.28 -17.30 -1.58
C ALA A 78 -8.49 -16.43 -0.59
N LYS A 79 -7.21 -16.75 -0.37
CA LYS A 79 -6.33 -15.96 0.50
C LYS A 79 -6.11 -14.53 -0.02
N ILE A 80 -5.94 -14.35 -1.33
CA ILE A 80 -5.79 -13.02 -1.92
C ILE A 80 -7.08 -12.20 -1.72
N LEU A 81 -8.25 -12.79 -1.99
CA LEU A 81 -9.53 -12.10 -1.78
C LEU A 81 -9.72 -11.69 -0.32
N GLU A 82 -9.45 -12.59 0.62
CA GLU A 82 -9.50 -12.28 2.06
C GLU A 82 -8.57 -11.09 2.40
N CYS A 83 -7.35 -11.10 1.88
CA CYS A 83 -6.39 -10.03 2.12
C CYS A 83 -6.81 -8.69 1.48
N ILE A 84 -7.44 -8.70 0.29
CA ILE A 84 -7.99 -7.50 -0.34
C ILE A 84 -9.06 -6.87 0.57
N LEU A 85 -10.01 -7.69 1.03
CA LEU A 85 -11.09 -7.22 1.91
C LEU A 85 -10.52 -6.58 3.18
N ARG A 86 -9.51 -7.21 3.78
CA ARG A 86 -8.85 -6.68 4.99
C ARG A 86 -8.13 -5.35 4.75
N VAL A 87 -7.46 -5.19 3.60
CA VAL A 87 -6.77 -3.93 3.24
C VAL A 87 -7.78 -2.79 3.09
N GLU A 88 -8.88 -3.04 2.39
CA GLU A 88 -9.93 -2.03 2.20
C GLU A 88 -10.62 -1.67 3.53
N THR A 89 -10.94 -2.64 4.39
CA THR A 89 -11.49 -2.37 5.73
C THR A 89 -10.53 -1.54 6.59
N ARG A 90 -9.23 -1.83 6.55
CA ARG A 90 -8.25 -1.06 7.33
C ARG A 90 -8.17 0.39 6.86
N LYS A 91 -8.23 0.62 5.54
CA LYS A 91 -8.23 1.99 4.98
C LYS A 91 -9.47 2.76 5.41
N SER A 92 -10.65 2.17 5.33
CA SER A 92 -11.89 2.85 5.71
C SER A 92 -11.90 3.26 7.19
N VAL A 93 -11.38 2.41 8.08
CA VAL A 93 -11.21 2.74 9.51
C VAL A 93 -10.26 3.92 9.72
N ILE A 94 -9.13 3.95 9.00
CA ILE A 94 -8.16 5.05 9.09
C ILE A 94 -8.78 6.38 8.62
N GLU A 95 -9.52 6.35 7.51
CA GLU A 95 -10.20 7.53 6.96
C GLU A 95 -11.29 8.05 7.91
N ALA A 96 -12.09 7.17 8.50
CA ALA A 96 -13.09 7.54 9.50
C ALA A 96 -12.47 8.18 10.75
N ARG A 97 -11.31 7.68 11.20
CA ARG A 97 -10.56 8.26 12.32
C ARG A 97 -10.01 9.65 12.02
N LYS A 98 -9.51 9.89 10.80
CA LYS A 98 -9.04 11.22 10.37
C LYS A 98 -10.18 12.24 10.31
N LYS A 99 -11.39 11.80 9.94
CA LYS A 99 -12.57 12.68 9.88
C LYS A 99 -13.12 13.08 11.25
N THR A 100 -12.86 12.27 12.28
CA THR A 100 -13.33 12.50 13.66
C THR A 100 -12.32 13.26 14.52
N SER A 101 -11.05 13.33 14.12
CA SER A 101 -10.07 14.26 14.71
C SER A 101 -10.23 15.66 14.10
N SER A 102 -11.04 16.52 14.72
CA SER A 102 -11.05 17.97 14.42
C SER A 102 -9.65 18.57 14.63
N PRO A 103 -9.26 19.63 13.90
CA PRO A 103 -8.09 20.41 14.28
C PRO A 103 -8.36 21.04 15.66
N GLU A 104 -7.36 20.96 16.54
CA GLU A 104 -7.35 21.63 17.84
C GLU A 104 -7.70 23.12 17.65
N PRO A 105 -8.60 23.71 18.45
CA PRO A 105 -8.99 25.09 18.26
C PRO A 105 -7.79 26.00 18.56
N ALA A 106 -7.20 26.56 17.51
CA ALA A 106 -6.23 27.64 17.61
C ALA A 106 -6.96 28.94 18.04
N ALA A 107 -7.33 29.06 19.32
CA ALA A 107 -7.71 30.33 19.94
C ALA A 107 -7.79 30.19 21.47
N LEU A 108 -7.40 31.28 22.16
CA LEU A 108 -7.19 31.48 23.61
C LEU A 108 -5.74 31.14 23.99
N MET A 109 -4.81 32.10 24.15
CA MET A 109 -4.91 33.22 25.07
C MET A 109 -3.82 34.27 24.75
N ASN A 110 -4.17 35.33 24.02
CA ASN A 110 -3.46 36.60 24.05
C ASN A 110 -4.42 37.60 24.69
N ARG A 111 -4.41 37.66 26.01
CA ARG A 111 -5.01 38.74 26.80
C ARG A 111 -4.08 39.07 27.95
N ASP A 112 -3.46 40.24 27.79
CA ASP A 112 -3.13 41.20 28.82
C ASP A 112 -2.16 40.79 29.94
N LEU A 113 -0.93 41.30 29.81
CA LEU A 113 -0.22 41.88 30.94
C LEU A 113 0.49 43.17 30.46
N VAL A 114 -0.32 44.22 30.32
CA VAL A 114 0.14 45.59 30.60
C VAL A 114 0.08 45.73 32.12
N ILE A 115 1.22 45.74 32.78
CA ILE A 115 1.38 46.41 34.09
C ILE A 115 2.65 47.24 34.01
N SER A 116 2.47 48.54 33.77
CA SER A 116 3.44 49.56 34.16
C SER A 116 3.27 49.83 35.66
N ASN A 117 4.37 49.81 36.43
CA ASN A 117 4.74 50.93 37.30
C ASN A 117 6.11 50.70 37.96
N ASP A 118 6.86 51.80 38.01
CA ASP A 118 8.11 52.03 38.71
C ASP A 118 8.15 51.51 40.16
N LEU A 119 9.34 51.09 40.62
CA LEU A 119 9.91 51.50 41.93
C LEU A 119 11.37 51.00 42.09
N MET A 120 12.31 51.97 42.06
CA MET A 120 13.46 52.20 42.97
C MET A 120 14.55 51.14 43.28
N SER A 121 15.77 51.68 43.48
CA SER A 121 17.03 51.11 44.02
C SER A 121 18.00 50.55 42.95
N SER A 122 19.22 51.06 42.72
CA SER A 122 20.11 51.98 43.46
C SER A 122 21.08 52.67 42.50
#